data_AF-A0A3D2CC11-F1
#
_entry.id   AF-A0A3D2CC11-F1
#
_cell.length_a   1.000
_cell.length_b   1.000
_cell.length_c   1.000
_cell.angle_alpha   90.00
_cell.angle_beta   90.00
_cell.angle_gamma   90.00
#
_symmetry.space_group_name_H-M   'P 1'
#
loop_
_entity.id
_entity.type
_entity.pdbx_description
1 polymer ?
#
loop_
_entity_poly.entity_id
_entity_poly.type
_entity_poly.pdbx_seq_one_letter_code
_entity_poly.pdbx_strand_id
1 'polypeptide(L)'
;AGFFGGLPLTGVIVRSSANADAGAKTRFSAFYHAFWLILAIVALSTVLNRIPLAALAAILLFIGYRLARPALFRDSWKAGWSQFLPFTITVVAILLTDLLTGIFIGLGVGLIAVLREGVRLPALRIKEDPDSDATRYELIEQVNFLHKAGVGKIFTELPNGSNIIIDGTRCVSLDPDVLETIQEFIASSSVRDITVKLEGLPQPPEGGVGGH
;
A
#
# COMPACT_ATOMS: atom_id res chain seq x y z
N ALA A 1 -26.85 23.36 0.23
CA ALA A 1 -26.65 22.81 1.60
C ALA A 1 -25.84 23.76 2.47
N GLY A 2 -24.62 24.16 2.08
CA GLY A 2 -23.79 25.08 2.88
C GLY A 2 -24.43 26.45 3.14
N PHE A 3 -25.11 27.04 2.14
CA PHE A 3 -25.86 28.30 2.31
C PHE A 3 -27.04 28.23 3.30
N PHE A 4 -27.52 27.02 3.64
CA PHE A 4 -28.63 26.80 4.57
C PHE A 4 -28.17 26.16 5.89
N GLY A 5 -26.87 26.24 6.21
CA GLY A 5 -26.31 25.66 7.45
C GLY A 5 -26.24 24.13 7.45
N GLY A 6 -26.33 23.49 6.28
CA GLY A 6 -26.22 22.03 6.17
C GLY A 6 -24.79 21.55 6.44
N LEU A 7 -24.63 20.67 7.43
CA LEU A 7 -23.37 19.97 7.67
C LEU A 7 -22.99 19.13 6.44
N PRO A 8 -21.69 18.98 6.13
CA PRO A 8 -21.24 18.10 5.06
C PRO A 8 -21.74 16.66 5.31
N LEU A 9 -22.66 16.23 4.46
CA LEU A 9 -23.22 14.88 4.49
C LEU A 9 -22.36 13.97 3.62
N THR A 10 -21.59 13.09 4.25
CA THR A 10 -20.93 11.99 3.57
C THR A 10 -21.93 10.87 3.32
N GLY A 11 -21.78 10.16 2.20
CA GLY A 11 -22.62 9.01 1.88
C GLY A 11 -22.44 7.90 2.92
N VAL A 12 -23.45 7.68 3.76
CA VAL A 12 -23.40 6.60 4.75
C VAL A 12 -23.72 5.27 4.06
N ILE A 13 -22.67 4.48 3.81
CA ILE A 13 -22.74 3.17 3.12
C ILE A 13 -23.83 2.28 3.74
N VAL A 14 -23.92 2.26 5.07
CA VAL A 14 -24.91 1.44 5.81
C VAL A 14 -26.36 1.79 5.45
N ARG A 15 -26.66 3.08 5.22
CA ARG A 15 -28.01 3.51 4.80
C ARG A 15 -28.27 3.16 3.34
N SER A 16 -27.25 3.28 2.49
CA SER A 16 -27.36 2.89 1.08
C SER A 16 -27.57 1.39 0.92
N SER A 17 -26.86 0.56 1.69
CA SER A 17 -27.01 -0.90 1.63
C SER A 17 -28.38 -1.33 2.14
N ALA A 18 -28.85 -0.80 3.28
CA ALA A 18 -30.19 -1.11 3.78
C ALA A 18 -31.30 -0.69 2.79
N ASN A 19 -31.11 0.45 2.10
CA ASN A 19 -32.04 0.90 1.07
C ASN A 19 -32.03 -0.03 -0.16
N ALA A 20 -30.85 -0.52 -0.57
CA ALA A 20 -30.72 -1.50 -1.65
C ALA A 20 -31.31 -2.87 -1.27
N ASP A 21 -31.05 -3.35 -0.05
CA ASP A 21 -31.59 -4.60 0.50
C ASP A 21 -33.12 -4.55 0.61
N ALA A 22 -33.68 -3.36 0.88
CA ALA A 22 -35.13 -3.10 0.85
C ALA A 22 -35.71 -3.02 -0.58
N GLY A 23 -34.91 -3.27 -1.62
CA GLY A 23 -35.36 -3.32 -3.01
C GLY A 23 -35.50 -1.96 -3.69
N ALA A 24 -34.92 -0.89 -3.14
CA ALA A 24 -35.01 0.43 -3.74
C ALA A 24 -34.24 0.49 -5.08
N LYS A 25 -34.95 0.83 -6.16
CA LYS A 25 -34.39 0.93 -7.52
C LYS A 25 -34.25 2.36 -8.03
N THR A 26 -34.82 3.34 -7.32
CA THR A 26 -34.93 4.73 -7.77
C THR A 26 -34.57 5.72 -6.67
N ARG A 27 -34.22 6.96 -7.05
CA ARG A 27 -33.94 8.07 -6.14
C ARG A 27 -35.14 8.49 -5.29
N PHE A 28 -36.36 8.08 -5.67
CA PHE A 28 -37.58 8.35 -4.91
C PHE A 28 -37.56 7.71 -3.52
N SER A 29 -36.85 6.59 -3.31
CA SER A 29 -36.75 5.99 -1.97
C SER A 29 -36.10 6.94 -0.97
N ALA A 30 -35.04 7.65 -1.38
CA ALA A 30 -34.39 8.65 -0.53
C ALA A 30 -35.30 9.85 -0.24
N PHE A 31 -36.11 10.27 -1.22
CA PHE A 31 -37.08 11.35 -1.05
C PHE A 31 -38.18 10.97 -0.05
N TYR A 32 -38.81 9.81 -0.22
CA TYR A 32 -39.82 9.33 0.72
C TYR A 32 -39.24 9.10 2.11
N HIS A 33 -38.03 8.54 2.21
CA HIS A 33 -37.36 8.38 3.49
C HIS A 33 -37.12 9.72 4.19
N ALA A 34 -36.63 10.74 3.46
CA ALA A 34 -36.44 12.08 4.00
C ALA A 34 -37.77 12.72 4.43
N PHE A 35 -38.83 12.57 3.62
CA PHE A 35 -40.17 13.05 3.94
C PHE A 35 -40.73 12.40 5.23
N TRP A 36 -40.68 11.07 5.31
CA TRP A 36 -41.11 10.32 6.49
C TRP A 36 -40.29 10.66 7.72
N LEU A 37 -38.98 10.87 7.57
CA LEU A 37 -38.11 11.30 8.66
C LEU A 37 -38.51 12.66 9.22
N ILE A 38 -38.75 13.66 8.35
CA ILE A 38 -39.21 14.99 8.77
C ILE A 38 -40.57 14.90 9.46
N LEU A 39 -41.52 14.16 8.86
CA LEU A 39 -42.84 13.97 9.45
C LEU A 39 -42.77 13.31 10.83
N ALA A 40 -41.94 12.27 10.96
CA ALA A 40 -41.72 11.58 12.22
C ALA A 40 -41.11 12.51 13.28
N ILE A 41 -40.11 13.31 12.92
CA ILE A 41 -39.50 14.28 13.85
C ILE A 41 -40.54 15.28 14.37
N VAL A 42 -41.39 15.84 13.49
CA VAL A 42 -42.42 16.80 13.88
C VAL A 42 -43.48 16.14 14.76
N ALA A 43 -43.99 14.98 14.35
CA ALA A 43 -45.06 14.28 15.05
C ALA A 43 -44.64 13.66 16.40
N LEU A 44 -43.40 13.15 16.49
CA LEU A 44 -42.87 12.46 17.68
C LEU A 44 -41.90 13.31 18.50
N SER A 45 -41.83 14.62 18.28
CA SER A 45 -40.90 15.52 18.97
C SER A 45 -40.94 15.41 20.50
N THR A 46 -42.13 15.28 21.09
CA THR A 46 -42.32 15.13 22.55
C THR A 46 -41.76 13.81 23.09
N VAL A 47 -41.79 12.74 22.30
CA VAL A 47 -41.22 11.43 22.65
C VAL A 47 -39.71 11.42 22.46
N LEU A 48 -39.20 12.04 21.39
CA LEU A 48 -37.76 12.19 21.13
C LEU A 48 -37.05 12.88 22.30
N ASN A 49 -37.67 13.89 22.91
CA ASN A 49 -37.12 14.59 24.08
C ASN A 49 -37.05 13.73 25.35
N ARG A 50 -37.70 12.56 25.37
CA ARG A 50 -37.62 11.60 26.49
C ARG A 50 -36.58 10.51 26.27
N ILE A 51 -35.85 10.52 25.15
CA ILE A 51 -34.82 9.51 24.87
C ILE A 51 -33.69 9.64 25.91
N PRO A 52 -33.40 8.58 26.68
CA PRO A 52 -32.34 8.62 27.66
C PRO A 52 -30.98 8.66 26.97
N LEU A 53 -30.05 9.45 27.51
CA LEU A 53 -28.67 9.55 27.00
C LEU A 53 -27.97 8.19 26.93
N ALA A 54 -28.30 7.27 27.83
CA ALA A 54 -27.78 5.90 27.83
C ALA A 54 -28.12 5.13 26.55
N ALA A 55 -29.31 5.33 25.96
CA ALA A 55 -29.68 4.68 24.70
C ALA A 55 -28.85 5.22 23.54
N LEU A 56 -28.59 6.53 23.49
CA LEU A 56 -27.74 7.15 22.47
C LEU A 56 -26.29 6.66 22.58
N ALA A 57 -25.74 6.57 23.80
CA ALA A 57 -24.41 6.05 24.06
C ALA A 57 -24.28 4.57 23.64
N ALA A 58 -25.27 3.73 23.97
CA ALA A 58 -25.30 2.33 23.57
C ALA A 58 -25.29 2.17 22.04
N ILE A 59 -26.10 2.95 21.33
CA ILE A 59 -26.12 2.95 19.85
C ILE A 59 -24.75 3.39 19.30
N LEU A 60 -24.15 4.45 19.85
CA LEU A 60 -22.86 4.95 19.39
C LEU A 60 -21.74 3.90 19.58
N LEU A 61 -21.68 3.25 20.74
CA LEU A 61 -20.73 2.18 21.02
C LEU A 61 -20.94 0.98 20.10
N PHE A 62 -22.19 0.56 19.89
CA PHE A 62 -22.50 -0.55 19.01
C PHE A 62 -22.10 -0.27 17.55
N ILE A 63 -22.43 0.92 17.05
CA ILE A 63 -22.02 1.36 15.71
C ILE A 63 -20.50 1.45 15.63
N GLY A 64 -19.84 2.06 16.62
CA GLY A 64 -18.38 2.16 16.68
C GLY A 64 -17.71 0.79 16.64
N TYR A 65 -18.19 -0.18 17.43
CA TYR A 65 -17.71 -1.56 17.43
C TYR A 65 -17.88 -2.23 16.07
N ARG A 66 -19.06 -2.07 15.44
CA ARG A 66 -19.34 -2.64 14.11
C ARG A 66 -18.49 -2.01 13.02
N LEU A 67 -18.21 -0.71 13.11
CA LEU A 67 -17.37 0.03 12.17
C LEU A 67 -15.88 -0.32 12.32
N ALA A 68 -15.41 -0.44 13.57
CA ALA A 68 -14.03 -0.83 13.86
C ALA A 68 -13.69 -2.22 13.30
N ARG A 69 -14.71 -3.09 13.09
CA ARG A 69 -14.59 -4.46 12.58
C ARG A 69 -13.39 -5.18 13.23
N PRO A 70 -13.53 -5.72 14.45
CA PRO A 70 -12.41 -6.32 15.19
C PRO A 70 -11.62 -7.39 14.41
N ALA A 71 -12.26 -8.04 13.44
CA ALA A 71 -11.59 -8.94 12.50
C ALA A 71 -10.40 -8.27 11.77
N LEU A 72 -10.51 -6.99 11.38
CA LEU A 72 -9.43 -6.25 10.70
C LEU A 72 -8.17 -6.14 11.54
N PHE A 73 -8.30 -5.99 12.86
CA PHE A 73 -7.16 -5.97 13.78
C PHE A 73 -6.48 -7.34 13.81
N ARG A 74 -7.27 -8.42 13.86
CA ARG A 74 -6.76 -9.80 13.85
C ARG A 74 -6.09 -10.13 12.52
N ASP A 75 -6.69 -9.73 11.41
CA ASP A 75 -6.17 -9.99 10.06
C ASP A 75 -4.88 -9.20 9.82
N SER A 76 -4.83 -7.94 10.28
CA SER A 76 -3.61 -7.13 10.23
C SER A 76 -2.49 -7.72 11.09
N TRP A 77 -2.81 -8.26 12.27
CA TRP A 77 -1.83 -8.95 13.11
C TRP A 77 -1.28 -10.21 12.43
N LYS A 78 -2.15 -11.00 11.79
CA LYS A 78 -1.75 -12.20 11.05
C LYS A 78 -0.92 -11.89 9.79
N ALA A 79 -1.13 -10.73 9.17
CA ALA A 79 -0.35 -10.28 8.02
C ALA A 79 1.11 -9.93 8.37
N GLY A 80 1.43 -9.81 9.66
CA GLY A 80 2.80 -9.60 10.15
C GLY A 80 3.08 -8.16 10.57
N TRP A 81 4.28 -7.96 11.12
CA TRP A 81 4.68 -6.69 11.76
C TRP A 81 4.78 -5.52 10.78
N SER A 82 5.14 -5.76 9.51
CA SER A 82 5.25 -4.72 8.49
C SER A 82 3.91 -4.04 8.21
N GLN A 83 2.80 -4.77 8.29
CA GLN A 83 1.44 -4.24 8.10
C GLN A 83 0.77 -3.84 9.42
N PHE A 84 0.99 -4.60 10.50
CA PHE A 84 0.36 -4.32 11.79
C PHE A 84 0.85 -3.01 12.43
N LEU A 85 2.14 -2.69 12.29
CA LEU A 85 2.74 -1.54 12.95
C LEU A 85 2.23 -0.21 12.38
N PRO A 86 2.23 0.04 11.04
CA PRO A 86 1.65 1.25 10.46
C PRO A 86 0.16 1.42 10.79
N PHE A 87 -0.60 0.32 10.74
CA PHE A 87 -2.02 0.31 11.09
C PHE A 87 -2.24 0.76 12.54
N THR A 88 -1.54 0.14 13.49
CA THR A 88 -1.67 0.44 14.91
C THR A 88 -1.23 1.87 15.22
N ILE A 89 -0.11 2.32 14.64
CA ILE A 89 0.36 3.70 14.80
C ILE A 89 -0.70 4.69 14.32
N THR A 90 -1.33 4.44 13.17
CA THR A 90 -2.38 5.30 12.63
C THR A 90 -3.59 5.37 13.58
N VAL A 91 -4.05 4.21 14.09
CA VAL A 91 -5.17 4.15 15.04
C VAL A 91 -4.84 4.93 16.31
N VAL A 92 -3.67 4.69 16.90
CA VAL A 92 -3.23 5.37 18.12
C VAL A 92 -3.07 6.88 17.88
N ALA A 93 -2.52 7.29 16.74
CA ALA A 93 -2.37 8.70 16.39
C ALA A 93 -3.74 9.41 16.31
N ILE A 94 -4.73 8.80 15.64
CA ILE A 94 -6.09 9.35 15.56
C ILE A 94 -6.73 9.46 16.96
N LEU A 95 -6.52 8.47 17.83
CA LEU A 95 -7.10 8.47 19.18
C LEU A 95 -6.45 9.50 20.12
N LEU A 96 -5.16 9.79 19.96
CA LEU A 96 -4.41 10.70 20.83
C LEU A 96 -4.40 12.15 20.33
N THR A 97 -4.63 12.37 19.04
CA THR A 97 -4.62 13.71 18.43
C THR A 97 -6.03 14.04 17.93
N ASP A 98 -6.22 13.99 16.63
CA ASP A 98 -7.48 14.19 15.95
C ASP A 98 -7.47 13.42 14.62
N LEU A 99 -8.63 13.35 13.96
CA LEU A 99 -8.77 12.60 12.72
C LEU A 99 -7.85 13.14 11.61
N LEU A 100 -7.73 14.46 11.46
CA LEU A 100 -6.97 15.06 10.37
C LEU A 100 -5.47 14.85 10.58
N THR A 101 -4.96 15.18 11.77
CA THR A 101 -3.55 14.97 12.13
C THR A 101 -3.18 13.50 12.08
N GLY A 102 -4.04 12.61 12.59
CA GLY A 102 -3.84 11.17 12.55
C GLY A 102 -3.77 10.61 11.13
N ILE A 103 -4.56 11.13 10.19
CA ILE A 103 -4.48 10.74 8.76
C ILE A 103 -3.13 11.11 8.16
N PHE A 104 -2.62 12.32 8.43
CA PHE A 104 -1.31 12.74 7.93
C PHE A 104 -0.17 11.88 8.49
N ILE A 105 -0.21 11.57 9.78
CA ILE A 105 0.75 10.67 10.41
C ILE A 105 0.67 9.28 9.79
N GLY A 106 -0.55 8.73 9.65
CA GLY A 106 -0.76 7.42 9.06
C GLY A 106 -0.28 7.32 7.61
N LEU A 107 -0.51 8.37 6.82
CA LEU A 107 0.01 8.45 5.45
C LEU A 107 1.54 8.46 5.43
N GLY A 108 2.18 9.28 6.28
CA GLY A 108 3.64 9.33 6.38
C GLY A 108 4.24 7.99 6.79
N VAL A 109 3.69 7.34 7.82
CA VAL A 109 4.15 6.04 8.29
C VAL A 109 3.90 4.95 7.26
N GLY A 110 2.74 4.96 6.60
CA GLY A 110 2.40 4.03 5.52
C GLY A 110 3.35 4.15 4.34
N LEU A 111 3.68 5.37 3.92
CA LEU A 111 4.68 5.61 2.86
C LEU A 111 6.04 5.07 3.26
N ILE A 112 6.53 5.38 4.46
CA ILE A 112 7.81 4.86 4.97
C ILE A 112 7.82 3.32 5.00
N ALA A 113 6.72 2.70 5.43
CA ALA A 113 6.60 1.25 5.48
C ALA A 113 6.68 0.62 4.08
N VAL A 114 5.94 1.17 3.11
CA VAL A 114 5.97 0.71 1.71
C VAL A 114 7.37 0.88 1.10
N LEU A 115 8.01 2.03 1.30
CA LEU A 115 9.37 2.27 0.84
C LEU A 115 10.35 1.26 1.44
N ARG A 116 10.27 1.01 2.75
CA ARG A 116 11.14 0.06 3.44
C ARG A 116 10.94 -1.37 2.96
N GLU A 117 9.70 -1.78 2.70
CA GLU A 117 9.39 -3.11 2.15
C GLU A 117 9.93 -3.24 0.73
N GLY A 118 9.74 -2.23 -0.12
CA GLY A 118 10.26 -2.20 -1.50
C GLY A 118 11.79 -2.29 -1.58
N VAL A 119 12.51 -1.67 -0.64
CA VAL A 119 13.97 -1.79 -0.53
C VAL A 119 14.41 -3.19 -0.07
N ARG A 120 13.58 -3.90 0.70
CA ARG A 120 13.89 -5.23 1.24
C ARG A 120 13.50 -6.38 0.32
N LEU A 121 12.51 -6.18 -0.53
CA LEU A 121 12.08 -7.19 -1.48
C LEU A 121 13.15 -7.32 -2.57
N PRO A 122 13.75 -8.51 -2.74
CA PRO A 122 14.78 -8.68 -3.75
C PRO A 122 14.12 -8.61 -5.13
N ALA A 123 14.53 -7.63 -5.94
CA ALA A 123 14.18 -7.56 -7.37
C ALA A 123 14.74 -8.76 -8.16
N LEU A 124 15.67 -9.50 -7.54
CA LEU A 124 16.39 -10.61 -8.13
C LEU A 124 16.11 -11.90 -7.36
N ARG A 125 15.66 -12.94 -8.05
CA ARG A 125 15.62 -14.31 -7.52
C ARG A 125 16.96 -14.97 -7.80
N ILE A 126 17.60 -15.46 -6.75
CA ILE A 126 18.86 -16.19 -6.87
C ILE A 126 18.54 -17.64 -7.21
N LYS A 127 19.14 -18.13 -8.29
CA LYS A 127 19.10 -19.53 -8.68
C LYS A 127 20.54 -20.02 -8.81
N GLU A 128 20.95 -20.82 -7.85
CA GLU A 128 22.21 -21.54 -7.93
C GLU A 128 22.02 -22.73 -8.89
N ASP A 129 22.83 -22.78 -9.94
CA ASP A 129 22.86 -23.90 -10.86
C ASP A 129 24.03 -24.82 -10.46
N PRO A 130 23.79 -26.04 -9.98
CA PRO A 130 24.85 -26.95 -9.53
C PRO A 130 25.85 -27.33 -10.63
N ASP A 131 25.48 -27.23 -11.92
CA ASP A 131 26.30 -27.60 -13.07
C ASP A 131 27.01 -26.39 -13.72
N SER A 132 26.79 -25.17 -13.22
CA SER A 132 27.42 -23.96 -13.74
C SER A 132 28.23 -23.25 -12.66
N ASP A 133 29.45 -22.82 -13.00
CA ASP A 133 30.29 -21.98 -12.14
C ASP A 133 29.77 -20.52 -12.02
N ALA A 134 28.56 -20.25 -12.53
CA ALA A 134 27.95 -18.92 -12.54
C ALA A 134 26.65 -18.89 -11.73
N THR A 135 26.53 -17.92 -10.82
CA THR A 135 25.29 -17.68 -10.06
C THR A 135 24.30 -16.89 -10.90
N ARG A 136 23.06 -17.40 -11.05
CA ARG A 136 22.01 -16.73 -11.83
C ARG A 136 21.13 -15.85 -10.94
N TYR A 137 20.99 -14.59 -11.34
CA TYR A 137 20.14 -13.58 -10.73
C TYR A 137 19.01 -13.22 -11.71
N GLU A 138 17.80 -13.72 -11.46
CA GLU A 138 16.63 -13.52 -12.32
C GLU A 138 15.80 -12.32 -11.86
N LEU A 139 15.59 -11.33 -12.73
CA LEU A 139 14.70 -10.21 -12.45
C LEU A 139 13.24 -10.70 -12.33
N ILE A 140 12.50 -10.14 -11.37
CA ILE A 140 11.05 -10.33 -11.27
C ILE A 140 10.33 -9.66 -12.46
N GLU A 141 9.06 -10.02 -12.69
CA GLU A 141 8.30 -9.53 -13.86
C GLU A 141 8.18 -8.01 -13.93
N GLN A 142 8.13 -7.33 -12.78
CA GLN A 142 8.02 -5.88 -12.70
C GLN A 142 9.02 -5.32 -11.69
N VAL A 143 10.01 -4.60 -12.20
CA VAL A 143 11.07 -3.98 -11.41
C VAL A 143 10.91 -2.46 -11.48
N ASN A 144 10.38 -1.88 -10.41
CA ASN A 144 10.23 -0.42 -10.26
C ASN A 144 11.42 0.22 -9.51
N PHE A 145 11.47 1.56 -9.50
CA PHE A 145 12.47 2.38 -8.79
C PHE A 145 12.74 1.98 -7.34
N LEU A 146 11.74 1.48 -6.59
CA LEU A 146 11.92 1.13 -5.17
C LEU A 146 12.93 -0.01 -4.97
N HIS A 147 13.14 -0.82 -6.00
CA HIS A 147 14.10 -1.92 -5.96
C HIS A 147 15.55 -1.50 -6.22
N LYS A 148 15.81 -0.26 -6.70
CA LYS A 148 17.16 0.24 -7.03
C LYS A 148 18.15 0.01 -5.89
N ALA A 149 17.76 0.38 -4.67
CA ALA A 149 18.60 0.22 -3.48
C ALA A 149 18.87 -1.26 -3.14
N GLY A 150 17.89 -2.13 -3.30
CA GLY A 150 18.04 -3.58 -3.06
C GLY A 150 18.99 -4.23 -4.08
N VAL A 151 18.83 -3.89 -5.36
CA VAL A 151 19.70 -4.35 -6.45
C VAL A 151 21.14 -3.91 -6.24
N GLY A 152 21.36 -2.61 -5.97
CA GLY A 152 22.70 -2.08 -5.71
C GLY A 152 23.38 -2.72 -4.50
N LYS A 153 22.62 -3.05 -3.46
CA LYS A 153 23.15 -3.75 -2.27
C LYS A 153 23.65 -5.16 -2.61
N ILE A 154 22.86 -5.95 -3.34
CA ILE A 154 23.26 -7.30 -3.77
C ILE A 154 24.58 -7.25 -4.54
N PHE A 155 24.68 -6.33 -5.51
CA PHE A 155 25.89 -6.18 -6.33
C PHE A 155 27.11 -5.72 -5.53
N THR A 156 26.91 -4.89 -4.50
CA THR A 156 28.00 -4.47 -3.60
C THR A 156 28.49 -5.65 -2.75
N GLU A 157 27.60 -6.52 -2.28
CA GLU A 157 27.91 -7.65 -1.39
C GLU A 157 28.47 -8.89 -2.12
N LEU A 158 28.51 -8.90 -3.45
CA LEU A 158 29.08 -10.02 -4.23
C LEU A 158 30.57 -10.31 -3.88
N PRO A 159 31.01 -11.57 -3.87
CA PRO A 159 32.44 -11.88 -3.76
C PRO A 159 33.22 -11.38 -4.98
N ASN A 160 34.47 -10.95 -4.79
CA ASN A 160 35.36 -10.65 -5.91
C ASN A 160 35.68 -11.96 -6.67
N GLY A 161 35.87 -11.88 -7.99
CA GLY A 161 36.10 -13.06 -8.83
C GLY A 161 34.83 -13.85 -9.17
N SER A 162 33.64 -13.40 -8.76
CA SER A 162 32.40 -14.14 -9.02
C SER A 162 32.00 -14.09 -10.50
N ASN A 163 31.45 -15.20 -11.00
CA ASN A 163 30.80 -15.25 -12.30
C ASN A 163 29.28 -15.20 -12.11
N ILE A 164 28.59 -14.25 -12.74
CA ILE A 164 27.15 -14.05 -12.54
C ILE A 164 26.41 -13.86 -13.87
N ILE A 165 25.16 -14.31 -13.89
CA ILE A 165 24.23 -14.11 -15.00
C ILE A 165 23.06 -13.26 -14.49
N ILE A 166 22.82 -12.11 -15.11
CA ILE A 166 21.64 -11.27 -14.85
C ILE A 166 20.61 -11.56 -15.93
N ASP A 167 19.52 -12.21 -15.54
CA ASP A 167 18.48 -12.70 -16.44
C ASP A 167 17.21 -11.84 -16.33
N GLY A 168 16.99 -11.01 -17.34
CA GLY A 168 15.79 -10.20 -17.52
C GLY A 168 14.76 -10.79 -18.47
N THR A 169 14.90 -12.04 -18.90
CA THR A 169 14.03 -12.64 -19.94
C THR A 169 12.55 -12.65 -19.55
N ARG A 170 12.25 -12.71 -18.25
CA ARG A 170 10.88 -12.64 -17.70
C ARG A 170 10.47 -11.25 -17.24
N CYS A 171 11.37 -10.27 -17.29
CA CYS A 171 11.10 -8.90 -16.86
C CYS A 171 10.30 -8.18 -17.95
N VAL A 172 9.03 -7.90 -17.68
CA VAL A 172 8.13 -7.20 -18.61
C VAL A 172 8.33 -5.68 -18.52
N SER A 173 8.66 -5.17 -17.33
CA SER A 173 8.86 -3.75 -17.09
C SER A 173 10.03 -3.54 -16.15
N LEU A 174 11.03 -2.78 -16.63
CA LEU A 174 12.22 -2.40 -15.89
C LEU A 174 12.31 -0.87 -15.85
N ASP A 175 12.37 -0.33 -14.64
CA ASP A 175 12.57 1.09 -14.40
C ASP A 175 13.96 1.54 -14.90
N PRO A 176 14.06 2.67 -15.62
CA PRO A 176 15.33 3.18 -16.15
C PRO A 176 16.41 3.36 -15.09
N ASP A 177 16.05 3.79 -13.88
CA ASP A 177 17.02 4.05 -12.82
C ASP A 177 17.65 2.76 -12.29
N VAL A 178 16.92 1.64 -12.36
CA VAL A 178 17.43 0.31 -12.01
C VAL A 178 18.30 -0.24 -13.13
N LEU A 179 17.93 -0.02 -14.39
CA LEU A 179 18.76 -0.37 -15.54
C LEU A 179 20.10 0.37 -15.51
N GLU A 180 20.09 1.67 -15.21
CA GLU A 180 21.29 2.48 -14.99
C GLU A 180 22.19 1.87 -13.91
N THR A 181 21.61 1.47 -12.77
CA THR A 181 22.36 0.83 -11.68
C THR A 181 23.02 -0.49 -12.12
N ILE A 182 22.33 -1.30 -12.93
CA ILE A 182 22.89 -2.54 -13.50
C ILE A 182 24.05 -2.20 -14.44
N GLN A 183 23.91 -1.18 -15.27
CA GLN A 183 24.95 -0.75 -16.21
C GLN A 183 26.18 -0.18 -15.49
N GLU A 184 25.99 0.65 -14.47
CA GLU A 184 27.07 1.16 -13.60
C GLU A 184 27.82 0.02 -12.91
N PHE A 185 27.09 -0.98 -12.42
CA PHE A 185 27.69 -2.18 -11.85
C PHE A 185 28.54 -2.94 -12.89
N ILE A 186 28.03 -3.14 -14.11
CA ILE A 186 28.79 -3.81 -15.19
C ILE A 186 30.05 -3.01 -15.55
N ALA A 187 29.95 -1.68 -15.64
CA ALA A 187 31.09 -0.82 -15.94
C ALA A 187 32.19 -0.93 -14.86
N SER A 188 31.80 -1.15 -13.60
CA SER A 188 32.72 -1.29 -12.46
C SER A 188 33.07 -2.74 -12.11
N SER A 189 32.47 -3.74 -12.75
CA SER A 189 32.63 -5.16 -12.37
C SER A 189 34.05 -5.66 -12.63
N SER A 190 34.72 -5.15 -13.66
CA SER A 190 36.10 -5.47 -14.03
C SER A 190 37.11 -5.14 -12.93
N VAL A 191 36.85 -4.09 -12.13
CA VAL A 191 37.72 -3.69 -11.00
C VAL A 191 37.73 -4.76 -9.90
N ARG A 192 36.65 -5.54 -9.78
CA ARG A 192 36.47 -6.60 -8.78
C ARG A 192 36.67 -8.00 -9.37
N ASP A 193 37.13 -8.10 -10.61
CA ASP A 193 37.27 -9.34 -11.37
C ASP A 193 35.95 -10.12 -11.48
N ILE A 194 34.82 -9.41 -11.53
CA ILE A 194 33.48 -10.01 -11.63
C ILE A 194 33.09 -10.12 -13.10
N THR A 195 32.85 -11.35 -13.55
CA THR A 195 32.35 -11.63 -14.90
C THR A 195 30.83 -11.58 -14.91
N VAL A 196 30.26 -10.75 -15.79
CA VAL A 196 28.81 -10.56 -15.88
C VAL A 196 28.31 -10.92 -17.27
N LYS A 197 27.29 -11.78 -17.34
CA LYS A 197 26.54 -12.08 -18.57
C LYS A 197 25.12 -11.56 -18.45
N LEU A 198 24.65 -10.82 -19.46
CA LEU A 198 23.28 -10.34 -19.56
C LEU A 198 22.44 -11.26 -20.45
N GLU A 199 21.23 -11.62 -20.00
CA GLU A 199 20.23 -12.34 -20.80
C GLU A 199 18.90 -11.58 -20.76
N GLY A 200 18.29 -11.33 -21.92
CA GLY A 200 16.99 -10.63 -21.99
C GLY A 200 16.98 -9.15 -21.59
N LEU A 201 18.15 -8.51 -21.46
CA LEU A 201 18.29 -7.09 -21.11
C LEU A 201 19.00 -6.29 -22.23
N PRO A 202 18.74 -4.97 -22.34
CA PRO A 202 19.49 -4.09 -23.24
C PRO A 202 20.99 -4.15 -22.88
N GLN A 203 21.84 -4.40 -23.88
CA GLN A 203 23.27 -4.35 -23.67
C GLN A 203 23.72 -2.89 -23.47
N PRO A 204 24.71 -2.65 -22.59
CA PRO A 204 25.33 -1.33 -22.50
C PRO A 204 25.93 -0.94 -23.87
N PRO A 205 25.93 0.34 -24.24
CA PRO A 205 26.50 0.79 -25.51
C PRO A 205 27.97 0.36 -25.61
N GLU A 206 28.32 -0.34 -26.71
CA GLU A 206 29.70 -0.73 -27.00
C GLU A 206 30.56 0.53 -27.22
N GLY A 207 31.30 0.96 -26.20
CA GLY A 207 32.23 2.07 -26.32
C GLY A 207 32.52 2.79 -25.02
N GLY A 208 33.41 2.22 -24.20
CA GLY A 208 33.85 2.86 -22.96
C GLY A 208 35.00 2.19 -22.24
N VAL A 209 35.87 1.46 -22.95
CA VAL A 209 37.19 1.06 -22.43
C VAL A 209 38.24 1.56 -23.41
N GLY A 210 38.97 2.62 -23.03
CA GLY A 210 40.15 3.06 -23.76
C GLY A 210 40.47 4.56 -23.67
N GLY A 211 41.24 4.93 -22.63
CA GLY A 211 42.33 5.92 -22.72
C GLY A 211 41.98 7.40 -22.91
N HIS A 212 42.15 8.19 -21.85
CA HIS A 212 43.22 9.17 -21.70
C HIS A 212 43.42 9.53 -20.23
#